data_AF-M3ULT3-F1
#
_entry.id   AF-M3ULT3-F1
#
_cell.length_a   1.000
_cell.length_b   1.000
_cell.length_c   1.000
_cell.angle_alpha   90.00
_cell.angle_beta   90.00
_cell.angle_gamma   90.00
#
_symmetry.space_group_name_H-M   'P 1'
#
loop_
_entity.id
_entity.type
_entity.pdbx_description
1 polymer ?
#
loop_
_entity_poly.entity_id
_entity_poly.type
_entity_poly.pdbx_seq_one_letter_code
_entity_poly.pdbx_strand_id
1 'polypeptide(L)'
;MQENIGAGVGTVVFAVAIGALFAVAFTVAWAIIGRRRPEADPRTLAASLGGVAFVAVIGVPFFVYPPNPPAVGEEDTIGARSGAYLTLTLVSIVLAVAAVVLAIWLSDRIGGLWAGASAAVAYLVGVTITSALLPSFHEVPGPVMDGDRIVAPGFPGQVIADYRVYAIANQVLLWAVLTVVFVGLIGLMMRRTAASAQRLESVQA
;
A
#
# COMPACT_ATOMS: atom_id res chain seq x y z
N MET A 1 6.45 30.40 -9.36
CA MET A 1 7.73 29.71 -9.66
C MET A 1 8.26 28.94 -8.44
N GLN A 2 8.25 29.53 -7.24
CA GLN A 2 8.66 28.87 -5.99
C GLN A 2 7.76 27.68 -5.60
N GLU A 3 6.45 27.77 -5.88
CA GLU A 3 5.46 26.69 -5.68
C GLU A 3 5.76 25.44 -6.53
N ASN A 4 6.14 25.60 -7.80
CA ASN A 4 6.44 24.48 -8.70
C ASN A 4 7.77 23.79 -8.37
N ILE A 5 8.79 24.56 -7.97
CA ILE A 5 10.09 23.99 -7.57
C ILE A 5 9.96 23.28 -6.22
N GLY A 6 9.25 23.89 -5.26
CA GLY A 6 8.98 23.28 -3.95
C GLY A 6 8.19 21.98 -4.07
N ALA A 7 7.14 21.96 -4.88
CA ALA A 7 6.36 20.74 -5.16
C ALA A 7 7.21 19.64 -5.83
N GLY A 8 8.06 20.02 -6.80
CA GLY A 8 8.98 19.09 -7.46
C GLY A 8 9.99 18.46 -6.49
N VAL A 9 10.68 19.28 -5.69
CA VAL A 9 11.64 18.80 -4.68
C VAL A 9 10.94 17.93 -3.64
N GLY A 10 9.78 18.36 -3.13
CA GLY A 10 9.00 17.59 -2.16
C GLY A 10 8.60 16.21 -2.69
N THR A 11 8.20 16.14 -3.97
CA THR A 11 7.85 14.88 -4.62
C THR A 11 9.05 13.93 -4.71
N VAL A 12 10.23 14.44 -5.08
CA VAL A 12 11.46 13.64 -5.14
C VAL A 12 11.85 13.13 -3.76
N VAL A 13 11.86 13.99 -2.74
CA VAL A 13 12.19 13.60 -1.36
C VAL A 13 11.21 12.55 -0.84
N PHE A 14 9.91 12.73 -1.09
CA PHE A 14 8.89 11.75 -0.74
C PHE A 14 9.12 10.40 -1.43
N ALA A 15 9.40 10.40 -2.74
CA ALA A 15 9.68 9.18 -3.50
C ALA A 15 10.91 8.44 -2.95
N VAL A 16 11.98 9.18 -2.61
CA VAL A 16 13.18 8.61 -1.98
C VAL A 16 12.86 8.01 -0.61
N ALA A 17 12.08 8.69 0.22
CA ALA A 17 11.69 8.21 1.54
C ALA A 17 10.85 6.91 1.45
N ILE A 18 9.85 6.87 0.57
CA ILE A 18 9.04 5.67 0.34
C ILE A 18 9.91 4.52 -0.19
N GLY A 19 10.83 4.79 -1.13
CA GLY A 19 11.76 3.79 -1.64
C GLY A 19 12.70 3.23 -0.57
N ALA A 20 13.20 4.08 0.33
CA ALA A 20 14.03 3.66 1.46
C ALA A 20 13.26 2.77 2.45
N LEU A 21 12.03 3.16 2.82
CA LEU A 21 11.17 2.34 3.67
C LEU A 21 10.88 0.99 3.04
N PHE A 22 10.61 0.96 1.73
CA PHE A 22 10.41 -0.27 0.97
C PHE A 22 11.66 -1.16 1.01
N ALA A 23 12.85 -0.59 0.82
CA ALA A 23 14.11 -1.32 0.88
C ALA A 23 14.39 -1.91 2.27
N VAL A 24 14.08 -1.18 3.35
CA VAL A 24 14.20 -1.68 4.72
C VAL A 24 13.23 -2.83 4.97
N ALA A 25 11.95 -2.66 4.60
CA ALA A 25 10.95 -3.71 4.73
C ALA A 25 11.36 -4.97 3.95
N PHE A 26 11.86 -4.80 2.72
CA PHE A 26 12.39 -5.89 1.92
C PHE A 26 13.58 -6.58 2.60
N THR A 27 14.54 -5.83 3.11
CA THR A 27 15.74 -6.37 3.76
C THR A 27 15.38 -7.21 4.99
N VAL A 28 14.45 -6.71 5.82
CA VAL A 28 13.96 -7.43 7.00
C VAL A 28 13.21 -8.70 6.57
N ALA A 29 12.29 -8.59 5.61
CA ALA A 29 11.54 -9.75 5.11
C ALA A 29 12.47 -10.81 4.50
N TRP A 30 13.47 -10.38 3.73
CA TRP A 30 14.46 -11.26 3.11
C TRP A 30 15.37 -11.93 4.15
N ALA A 31 15.78 -11.23 5.20
CA ALA A 31 16.56 -11.81 6.28
C ALA A 31 15.81 -12.94 7.01
N ILE A 32 14.48 -12.84 7.11
CA ILE A 32 13.63 -13.85 7.73
C ILE A 32 13.38 -15.02 6.78
N ILE A 33 12.98 -14.73 5.53
CA ILE A 33 12.55 -15.74 4.56
C ILE A 33 13.75 -16.45 3.94
N GLY A 34 14.77 -15.71 3.49
CA GLY A 34 15.97 -16.27 2.86
C GLY A 34 16.75 -17.21 3.78
N ARG A 35 16.66 -17.02 5.11
CA ARG A 35 17.23 -17.96 6.10
C ARG A 35 16.46 -19.28 6.20
N ARG A 36 15.14 -19.25 5.97
CA ARG A 36 14.27 -20.44 6.08
C ARG A 36 14.10 -21.17 4.76
N ARG A 37 14.23 -20.46 3.63
CA ARG A 37 13.98 -20.94 2.28
C ARG A 37 15.12 -20.50 1.36
N PRO A 38 16.24 -21.25 1.32
CA PRO A 38 17.38 -20.95 0.44
C PRO A 38 17.00 -20.87 -1.05
N GLU A 39 15.96 -21.59 -1.45
CA GLU A 39 15.41 -21.63 -2.81
C GLU A 39 14.49 -20.45 -3.16
N ALA A 40 14.18 -19.56 -2.22
CA ALA A 40 13.30 -18.42 -2.48
C ALA A 40 13.90 -17.44 -3.49
N ASP A 41 13.10 -16.94 -4.43
CA ASP A 41 13.52 -15.86 -5.34
C ASP A 41 13.29 -14.49 -4.68
N PRO A 42 14.35 -13.68 -4.46
CA PRO A 42 14.20 -12.34 -3.89
C PRO A 42 13.29 -11.43 -4.72
N ARG A 43 13.17 -11.66 -6.03
CA ARG A 43 12.27 -10.89 -6.92
C ARG A 43 10.81 -11.16 -6.59
N THR A 44 10.46 -12.42 -6.34
CA THR A 44 9.10 -12.81 -5.94
C THR A 44 8.75 -12.23 -4.59
N LEU A 45 9.70 -12.22 -3.64
CA LEU A 45 9.51 -11.56 -2.36
C LEU A 45 9.26 -10.05 -2.54
N ALA A 46 10.09 -9.36 -3.32
CA ALA A 46 9.91 -7.93 -3.57
C ALA A 46 8.55 -7.61 -4.22
N ALA A 47 8.11 -8.41 -5.20
CA ALA A 47 6.81 -8.26 -5.83
C ALA A 47 5.66 -8.47 -4.83
N SER A 48 5.74 -9.53 -4.02
CA SER A 48 4.73 -9.82 -2.99
C SER A 48 4.65 -8.72 -1.92
N LEU A 49 5.81 -8.21 -1.48
CA LEU A 49 5.89 -7.09 -0.54
C LEU A 49 5.24 -5.83 -1.12
N GLY A 50 5.47 -5.52 -2.40
CA GLY A 50 4.80 -4.43 -3.11
C GLY A 50 3.28 -4.55 -3.08
N GLY A 51 2.75 -5.72 -3.40
CA GLY A 51 1.31 -5.98 -3.33
C GLY A 51 0.74 -5.83 -1.92
N VAL A 52 1.36 -6.48 -0.93
CA VAL A 52 0.90 -6.44 0.47
C VAL A 52 0.96 -5.03 1.03
N ALA A 53 2.06 -4.31 0.80
CA ALA A 53 2.23 -2.96 1.30
C ALA A 53 1.28 -1.96 0.61
N PHE A 54 1.03 -2.10 -0.70
CA PHE A 54 0.01 -1.30 -1.38
C PHE A 54 -1.38 -1.51 -0.76
N VAL A 55 -1.79 -2.77 -0.55
CA VAL A 55 -3.08 -3.09 0.08
C VAL A 55 -3.15 -2.51 1.48
N ALA A 56 -2.11 -2.70 2.29
CA ALA A 56 -2.12 -2.29 3.68
C ALA A 56 -2.11 -0.77 3.88
N VAL A 57 -1.32 -0.05 3.07
CA VAL A 57 -1.05 1.39 3.23
C VAL A 57 -2.04 2.25 2.44
N ILE A 58 -2.47 1.78 1.27
CA ILE A 58 -3.34 2.55 0.37
C ILE A 58 -4.70 1.88 0.20
N GLY A 59 -4.72 0.60 -0.21
CA GLY A 59 -5.95 -0.07 -0.62
C GLY A 59 -7.01 -0.04 0.49
N VAL A 60 -6.68 -0.58 1.66
CA VAL A 60 -7.61 -0.63 2.79
C VAL A 60 -8.05 0.76 3.25
N PRO A 61 -7.14 1.71 3.55
CA PRO A 61 -7.56 3.05 3.94
C PRO A 61 -8.42 3.76 2.89
N PHE A 62 -8.12 3.59 1.61
CA PHE A 62 -8.91 4.16 0.51
C PHE A 62 -10.34 3.60 0.46
N PHE A 63 -10.52 2.29 0.68
CA PHE A 63 -11.86 1.69 0.63
C PHE A 63 -12.72 2.01 1.86
N VAL A 64 -12.11 2.07 3.05
CA VAL A 64 -12.83 2.40 4.28
C VAL A 64 -13.09 3.91 4.39
N TYR A 65 -12.10 4.73 4.05
CA TYR A 65 -12.16 6.19 4.10
C TYR A 65 -11.77 6.79 2.73
N PRO A 66 -12.67 6.72 1.74
CA PRO A 66 -12.38 7.22 0.41
C PRO A 66 -12.14 8.74 0.44
N PRO A 67 -11.14 9.24 -0.31
CA PRO A 67 -10.78 10.63 -0.26
C PRO A 67 -11.86 11.49 -0.95
N ASN A 68 -12.04 12.70 -0.44
CA ASN A 68 -12.95 13.69 -0.99
C ASN A 68 -12.15 14.79 -1.70
N PRO A 69 -12.69 15.43 -2.75
CA PRO A 69 -12.06 16.60 -3.37
C PRO A 69 -11.80 17.72 -2.35
N PRO A 70 -10.81 18.62 -2.56
CA PRO A 70 -10.47 19.67 -1.60
C PRO A 70 -11.63 20.59 -1.18
N ALA A 71 -12.61 20.79 -2.06
CA ALA A 71 -13.80 21.59 -1.80
C ALA A 71 -14.91 20.83 -1.05
N VAL A 72 -14.70 19.56 -0.68
CA VAL A 72 -15.70 18.67 -0.08
C VAL A 72 -15.20 18.12 1.25
N GLY A 73 -15.76 18.65 2.33
CA GLY A 73 -15.48 18.24 3.70
C GLY A 73 -15.99 19.28 4.69
N GLU A 74 -16.13 18.86 5.93
CA GLU A 74 -16.47 19.74 7.05
C GLU A 74 -15.21 20.10 7.83
N GLU A 75 -15.00 21.37 8.17
CA GLU A 75 -13.76 21.80 8.85
C GLU A 75 -13.66 21.20 10.26
N ASP A 76 -14.80 21.08 10.96
CA ASP A 76 -14.88 20.61 12.34
C ASP A 76 -14.48 19.12 12.51
N THR A 77 -14.48 18.34 11.43
CA THR A 77 -14.23 16.89 11.46
C THR A 77 -12.85 16.51 10.93
N ILE A 78 -12.05 17.46 10.41
CA ILE A 78 -10.73 17.21 9.81
C ILE A 78 -9.83 16.39 10.75
N GLY A 79 -9.79 16.75 12.04
CA GLY A 79 -8.99 16.07 13.05
C GLY A 79 -9.44 14.62 13.26
N ALA A 80 -10.74 14.39 13.39
CA ALA A 80 -11.31 13.05 13.60
C ALA A 80 -11.09 12.13 12.40
N ARG A 81 -11.28 12.64 11.17
CA ARG A 81 -11.03 11.89 9.92
C ARG A 81 -9.56 11.53 9.74
N SER A 82 -8.68 12.50 9.96
CA SER A 82 -7.23 12.29 9.83
C SER A 82 -6.74 11.28 10.87
N GLY A 83 -7.25 11.37 12.10
CA GLY A 83 -6.99 10.40 13.15
C GLY A 83 -7.47 8.99 12.78
N ALA A 84 -8.72 8.85 12.36
CA ALA A 84 -9.29 7.57 11.95
C ALA A 84 -8.54 6.94 10.76
N TYR A 85 -8.18 7.74 9.76
CA TYR A 85 -7.39 7.30 8.61
C TYR A 85 -6.00 6.79 9.04
N LEU A 86 -5.31 7.54 9.90
CA LEU A 86 -3.99 7.15 10.41
C LEU A 86 -4.06 5.88 11.27
N THR A 87 -5.04 5.81 12.17
CA THR A 87 -5.28 4.62 13.00
C THR A 87 -5.54 3.40 12.14
N LEU A 88 -6.43 3.49 11.14
CA LEU A 88 -6.71 2.41 10.23
C LEU A 88 -5.46 1.97 9.46
N THR A 89 -4.69 2.92 8.94
CA THR A 89 -3.45 2.64 8.20
C THR A 89 -2.45 1.88 9.08
N LEU A 90 -2.22 2.33 10.31
CA LEU A 90 -1.31 1.68 11.25
C LEU A 90 -1.78 0.28 11.63
N VAL A 91 -3.07 0.12 11.97
CA VAL A 91 -3.64 -1.20 12.31
C VAL A 91 -3.57 -2.14 11.11
N SER A 92 -3.85 -1.66 9.90
CA SER A 92 -3.73 -2.42 8.66
C SER A 92 -2.30 -2.92 8.42
N ILE A 93 -1.28 -2.08 8.65
CA ILE A 93 0.14 -2.50 8.56
C ILE A 93 0.44 -3.60 9.58
N VAL A 94 0.02 -3.44 10.84
CA VAL A 94 0.23 -4.45 11.89
C VAL A 94 -0.45 -5.77 11.53
N LEU A 95 -1.70 -5.73 11.05
CA LEU A 95 -2.43 -6.91 10.60
C LEU A 95 -1.76 -7.57 9.39
N ALA A 96 -1.23 -6.80 8.45
CA ALA A 96 -0.50 -7.33 7.30
C ALA A 96 0.78 -8.06 7.73
N VAL A 97 1.54 -7.50 8.68
CA VAL A 97 2.71 -8.16 9.26
C VAL A 97 2.30 -9.46 9.97
N ALA A 98 1.25 -9.42 10.79
CA ALA A 98 0.73 -10.61 11.47
C ALA A 98 0.28 -11.69 10.48
N ALA A 99 -0.38 -11.30 9.39
CA ALA A 99 -0.81 -12.21 8.33
C ALA A 99 0.39 -12.84 7.61
N VAL A 100 1.44 -12.07 7.30
CA VAL A 100 2.68 -12.63 6.69
C VAL A 100 3.35 -13.62 7.65
N VAL A 101 3.44 -13.29 8.94
CA VAL A 101 3.98 -14.22 9.95
C VAL A 101 3.14 -15.50 10.03
N LEU A 102 1.81 -15.37 10.02
CA LEU A 102 0.90 -16.51 9.99
C LEU A 102 1.10 -17.35 8.73
N ALA A 103 1.22 -16.74 7.55
CA ALA A 103 1.47 -17.44 6.30
C ALA A 103 2.78 -18.24 6.33
N ILE A 104 3.86 -17.65 6.86
CA ILE A 104 5.15 -18.34 7.00
C ILE A 104 5.00 -19.53 7.94
N TRP A 105 4.38 -19.34 9.10
CA TRP A 105 4.18 -20.41 10.08
C TRP A 105 3.32 -21.56 9.56
N LEU A 106 2.27 -21.24 8.81
CA LEU A 106 1.31 -22.22 8.29
C LEU A 106 1.83 -22.92 7.02
N SER A 107 2.77 -22.30 6.30
CA SER A 107 3.33 -22.84 5.05
C SER A 107 3.98 -24.21 5.24
N ASP A 108 4.61 -24.45 6.39
CA ASP A 108 5.25 -25.73 6.73
C ASP A 108 4.23 -26.83 7.06
N ARG A 109 2.96 -26.46 7.36
CA ARG A 109 1.92 -27.40 7.80
C ARG A 109 0.92 -27.75 6.70
N ILE A 110 0.48 -26.77 5.93
CA ILE A 110 -0.62 -26.93 4.96
C ILE A 110 -0.24 -26.51 3.52
N GLY A 111 1.03 -26.17 3.30
CA GLY A 111 1.55 -25.70 2.01
C GLY A 111 1.34 -24.21 1.77
N GLY A 112 2.17 -23.63 0.90
CA GLY A 112 2.25 -22.17 0.70
C GLY A 112 0.95 -21.52 0.22
N LEU A 113 0.22 -22.16 -0.70
CA LEU A 113 -1.01 -21.60 -1.25
C LEU A 113 -2.11 -21.46 -0.18
N TRP A 114 -2.39 -22.54 0.55
CA TRP A 114 -3.41 -22.56 1.60
C TRP A 114 -3.02 -21.70 2.80
N ALA A 115 -1.72 -21.66 3.13
CA ALA A 115 -1.20 -20.76 4.14
C ALA A 115 -1.43 -19.28 3.77
N GLY A 116 -1.12 -18.90 2.53
CA GLY A 116 -1.37 -17.56 2.01
C GLY A 116 -2.84 -17.19 1.99
N ALA A 117 -3.71 -18.09 1.53
CA ALA A 117 -5.16 -17.87 1.54
C ALA A 117 -5.70 -17.68 2.96
N SER A 118 -5.28 -18.53 3.91
CA SER A 118 -5.69 -18.42 5.32
C SER A 118 -5.24 -17.10 5.95
N ALA A 119 -4.01 -16.67 5.66
CA ALA A 119 -3.49 -15.38 6.12
C ALA A 119 -4.25 -14.20 5.51
N ALA A 120 -4.58 -14.25 4.22
CA ALA A 120 -5.37 -13.22 3.56
C ALA A 120 -6.78 -13.11 4.18
N VAL A 121 -7.44 -14.24 4.47
CA VAL A 121 -8.74 -14.25 5.17
C VAL A 121 -8.60 -13.64 6.56
N ALA A 122 -7.59 -14.04 7.34
CA ALA A 122 -7.37 -13.49 8.68
C ALA A 122 -7.14 -11.97 8.65
N TYR A 123 -6.36 -11.48 7.67
CA TYR A 123 -6.16 -10.06 7.43
C TYR A 123 -7.47 -9.33 7.14
N LEU A 124 -8.26 -9.84 6.19
CA LEU A 124 -9.54 -9.24 5.81
C LEU A 124 -10.51 -9.18 7.00
N VAL A 125 -10.62 -10.25 7.79
CA VAL A 125 -11.43 -10.27 9.01
C VAL A 125 -10.99 -9.19 9.99
N GLY A 126 -9.68 -9.08 10.25
CA GLY A 126 -9.15 -8.05 11.16
C GLY A 126 -9.43 -6.63 10.67
N VAL A 127 -9.28 -6.38 9.37
CA VAL A 127 -9.58 -5.09 8.75
C VAL A 127 -11.07 -4.78 8.83
N THR A 128 -11.94 -5.74 8.54
CA THR A 128 -13.40 -5.56 8.62
C THR A 128 -13.83 -5.24 10.05
N ILE A 129 -13.30 -5.95 11.05
CA ILE A 129 -13.58 -5.65 12.47
C ILE A 129 -13.10 -4.25 12.81
N THR A 130 -11.88 -3.88 12.42
CA THR A 130 -11.32 -2.54 12.66
C THR A 130 -12.20 -1.45 12.03
N SER A 131 -12.59 -1.64 10.77
CA SER A 131 -13.46 -0.72 10.04
C SER A 131 -14.84 -0.57 10.69
N ALA A 132 -15.38 -1.62 11.30
CA ALA A 132 -16.66 -1.57 12.00
C ALA A 132 -16.58 -0.84 13.35
N LEU A 133 -15.39 -0.80 13.97
CA LEU A 133 -15.17 -0.13 15.26
C LEU A 133 -14.83 1.36 15.11
N LEU A 134 -14.29 1.77 13.97
CA LEU A 134 -13.93 3.16 13.71
C LEU A 134 -15.15 4.00 13.29
N PRO A 135 -15.15 5.32 13.53
CA PRO A 135 -16.27 6.19 13.18
C PRO A 135 -16.48 6.27 11.66
N SER A 136 -17.74 6.44 11.23
CA SER A 136 -18.08 6.76 9.84
C SER A 136 -18.34 8.25 9.68
N PHE A 137 -18.00 8.81 8.52
CA PHE A 137 -18.12 10.24 8.22
C PHE A 137 -18.95 10.44 6.94
N HIS A 138 -19.93 11.34 7.00
CA HIS A 138 -20.87 11.62 5.91
C HIS A 138 -20.86 13.11 5.55
N GLU A 139 -19.80 13.56 4.90
CA GLU A 139 -19.52 14.99 4.68
C GLU A 139 -19.79 15.47 3.25
N VAL A 140 -20.33 14.58 2.41
CA VAL A 140 -20.71 14.96 1.05
C VAL A 140 -22.06 15.67 1.13
N PRO A 141 -22.16 16.95 0.74
CA PRO A 141 -23.42 17.68 0.83
C PRO A 141 -24.49 17.01 -0.03
N GLY A 142 -25.57 16.57 0.63
CA GLY A 142 -26.77 16.07 -0.04
C GLY A 142 -27.60 17.21 -0.64
N PRO A 143 -28.62 16.88 -1.47
CA PRO A 143 -29.59 17.86 -1.93
C PRO A 143 -30.29 18.51 -0.73
N VAL A 144 -30.42 19.84 -0.77
CA VAL A 144 -31.20 20.59 0.23
C VAL A 144 -32.67 20.48 -0.14
N MET A 145 -33.50 20.05 0.81
CA MET A 145 -34.93 19.78 0.63
C MET A 145 -35.79 20.85 1.30
N ASP A 146 -36.88 21.24 0.65
CA ASP A 146 -38.01 21.97 1.23
C ASP A 146 -39.30 21.17 0.97
N GLY A 147 -39.78 20.45 1.98
CA GLY A 147 -40.73 19.35 1.80
C GLY A 147 -40.19 18.28 0.85
N ASP A 148 -40.96 17.93 -0.19
CA ASP A 148 -40.56 16.97 -1.23
C ASP A 148 -39.76 17.62 -2.39
N ARG A 149 -39.47 18.93 -2.32
CA ARG A 149 -38.79 19.66 -3.40
C ARG A 149 -37.31 19.87 -3.09
N ILE A 150 -36.45 19.57 -4.06
CA ILE A 150 -35.03 19.95 -4.00
C ILE A 150 -34.92 21.46 -4.28
N VAL A 151 -34.43 22.22 -3.29
CA VAL A 151 -34.21 23.68 -3.41
C VAL A 151 -32.77 24.03 -3.77
N ALA A 152 -31.81 23.17 -3.43
CA ALA A 152 -30.44 23.26 -3.92
C ALA A 152 -29.89 21.86 -4.20
N PRO A 153 -29.22 21.65 -5.35
CA PRO A 153 -28.58 20.36 -5.64
C PRO A 153 -27.42 20.11 -4.67
N GLY A 154 -27.18 18.84 -4.32
CA GLY A 154 -25.99 18.43 -3.57
C GLY A 154 -24.71 18.53 -4.40
N PHE A 155 -23.58 18.14 -3.82
CA PHE A 155 -22.31 18.17 -4.54
C PHE A 155 -22.31 17.19 -5.73
N PRO A 156 -21.78 17.57 -6.92
CA PRO A 156 -21.80 16.70 -8.09
C PRO A 156 -21.11 15.34 -7.85
N GLY A 157 -21.89 14.26 -7.87
CA GLY A 157 -21.38 12.91 -7.63
C GLY A 157 -20.34 12.45 -8.64
N GLN A 158 -20.41 12.93 -9.88
CA GLN A 158 -19.43 12.61 -10.93
C GLN A 158 -18.02 13.14 -10.58
N VAL A 159 -17.92 14.34 -10.03
CA VAL A 159 -16.63 14.92 -9.61
C VAL A 159 -16.00 14.09 -8.49
N ILE A 160 -16.81 13.58 -7.56
CA ILE A 160 -16.35 12.69 -6.48
C ILE A 160 -15.86 11.37 -7.06
N ALA A 161 -16.61 10.78 -7.99
CA ALA A 161 -16.25 9.53 -8.63
C ALA A 161 -14.91 9.67 -9.40
N ASP A 162 -14.79 10.69 -10.24
CA ASP A 162 -13.58 10.97 -11.01
C ASP A 162 -12.38 11.20 -10.09
N TYR A 163 -12.54 12.00 -9.05
CA TYR A 163 -11.50 12.25 -8.07
C TYR A 163 -11.01 10.95 -7.40
N ARG A 164 -11.93 10.07 -6.97
CA ARG A 164 -11.58 8.78 -6.36
C ARG A 164 -10.86 7.86 -7.34
N VAL A 165 -11.30 7.81 -8.60
CA VAL A 165 -10.65 7.03 -9.66
C VAL A 165 -9.22 7.54 -9.90
N TYR A 166 -9.03 8.85 -10.05
CA TYR A 166 -7.69 9.41 -10.25
C TYR A 166 -6.79 9.26 -9.02
N ALA A 167 -7.34 9.40 -7.82
CA ALA A 167 -6.61 9.20 -6.57
C ALA A 167 -6.07 7.77 -6.46
N ILE A 168 -6.90 6.75 -6.68
CA ILE A 168 -6.44 5.36 -6.63
C ILE A 168 -5.53 5.01 -7.80
N ALA A 169 -5.81 5.51 -9.01
CA ALA A 169 -4.97 5.27 -10.18
C ALA A 169 -3.55 5.81 -9.99
N ASN A 170 -3.40 6.99 -9.39
CA ASN A 170 -2.09 7.56 -9.08
C ASN A 170 -1.31 6.69 -8.09
N GLN A 171 -1.99 6.14 -7.08
CA GLN A 171 -1.36 5.23 -6.12
C GLN A 171 -0.96 3.90 -6.77
N VAL A 172 -1.83 3.31 -7.59
CA VAL A 172 -1.51 2.09 -8.34
C VAL A 172 -0.27 2.32 -9.21
N LEU A 173 -0.21 3.46 -9.92
CA LEU A 173 0.93 3.81 -10.76
C LEU A 173 2.23 3.94 -9.95
N LEU A 174 2.20 4.69 -8.85
CA LEU A 174 3.35 4.89 -7.97
C LEU A 174 3.88 3.55 -7.45
N TRP A 175 2.99 2.73 -6.88
CA TRP A 175 3.37 1.45 -6.28
C TRP A 175 3.81 0.41 -7.31
N ALA A 176 3.18 0.39 -8.49
CA ALA A 176 3.60 -0.47 -9.58
C ALA A 176 5.00 -0.11 -10.08
N VAL A 177 5.28 1.17 -10.36
CA VAL A 177 6.60 1.64 -10.81
C VAL A 177 7.66 1.34 -9.75
N LEU A 178 7.40 1.69 -8.48
CA LEU A 178 8.31 1.40 -7.37
C LEU A 178 8.67 -0.09 -7.32
N THR A 179 7.66 -0.96 -7.32
CA THR A 179 7.83 -2.41 -7.20
C THR A 179 8.56 -3.00 -8.40
N VAL A 180 8.15 -2.63 -9.62
CA VAL A 180 8.77 -3.13 -10.86
C VAL A 180 10.23 -2.71 -10.97
N VAL A 181 10.54 -1.44 -10.68
CA VAL A 181 11.93 -0.94 -10.69
C VAL A 181 12.75 -1.68 -9.64
N PHE A 182 12.25 -1.85 -8.42
CA PHE A 182 12.97 -2.55 -7.36
C PHE A 182 13.26 -4.02 -7.74
N VAL A 183 12.26 -4.74 -8.27
CA VAL A 183 12.41 -6.10 -8.80
C VAL A 183 13.45 -6.16 -9.95
N GLY A 184 13.39 -5.19 -10.86
CA GLY A 184 14.34 -5.07 -11.97
C GLY A 184 15.77 -4.86 -11.50
N LEU A 185 15.97 -4.00 -10.48
CA LEU A 185 17.27 -3.74 -9.86
C LEU A 185 17.84 -4.98 -9.17
N ILE A 186 17.03 -5.70 -8.38
CA ILE A 186 17.42 -7.00 -7.82
C ILE A 186 17.87 -7.94 -8.94
N GLY A 187 17.09 -8.03 -10.01
CA GLY A 187 17.42 -8.91 -11.13
C GLY A 187 18.72 -8.53 -11.84
N LEU A 188 19.01 -7.24 -11.98
CA LEU A 188 20.27 -6.74 -12.50
C LEU A 188 21.44 -7.07 -11.58
N MET A 189 21.29 -6.88 -10.26
CA MET A 189 22.32 -7.20 -9.28
C MET A 189 22.68 -8.69 -9.29
N MET A 190 21.68 -9.58 -9.30
CA MET A 190 21.89 -11.03 -9.37
C MET A 190 22.68 -11.45 -10.63
N ARG A 191 22.34 -10.87 -11.80
CA ARG A 191 23.05 -11.14 -13.06
C ARG A 191 24.51 -10.71 -13.00
N ARG A 192 24.79 -9.54 -12.40
CA ARG A 192 26.16 -9.04 -12.22
C ARG A 192 26.98 -9.95 -11.30
N THR A 193 26.41 -10.41 -10.20
CA THR A 193 27.10 -11.33 -9.27
C THR A 193 27.44 -12.66 -9.95
N ALA A 194 26.52 -13.23 -10.74
CA ALA A 194 26.78 -14.45 -11.48
C ALA A 194 27.91 -14.30 -12.52
N ALA A 195 27.90 -13.20 -13.28
CA ALA A 195 28.96 -12.90 -14.26
C ALA A 195 30.33 -12.70 -13.60
N SER A 196 30.38 -12.05 -12.43
CA SER A 196 31.61 -11.90 -11.66
C SER A 196 32.16 -13.22 -11.14
N ALA A 197 31.29 -14.13 -10.67
CA ALA A 197 31.69 -15.45 -10.21
C ALA A 197 32.31 -16.30 -11.34
N GLN A 198 31.67 -16.33 -12.51
CA GLN A 198 32.19 -17.02 -13.70
C GLN A 198 33.56 -16.48 -14.15
N ARG A 199 33.75 -15.15 -14.06
CA ARG A 199 35.04 -14.54 -14.38
C ARG A 199 36.15 -14.99 -13.44
N LEU A 200 35.87 -15.08 -12.13
CA LEU A 200 36.85 -15.53 -11.14
C LEU A 200 37.27 -16.98 -11.39
N GLU A 201 36.31 -17.87 -11.69
CA GLU A 201 36.60 -19.26 -12.04
C GLU A 201 37.49 -19.36 -13.29
N SER A 202 37.23 -18.54 -14.32
CA SER A 202 38.03 -18.55 -15.56
C SER A 202 39.48 -18.04 -15.39
N VAL A 203 39.77 -17.27 -14.35
CA VAL A 203 41.14 -16.78 -14.04
C VAL A 203 41.92 -17.77 -13.18
N GLN A 204 41.22 -18.66 -12.47
CA GLN A 204 41.83 -19.67 -11.59
C GLN A 204 42.08 -21.02 -12.30
N ALA A 205 41.49 -21.22 -13.47
CA ALA A 205 41.69 -22.39 -14.34
C ALA A 205 42.88 -22.20 -15.30
#